data_AF-A6F7M8-F1
#
_entry.id   AF-A6F7M8-F1
#
_cell.length_a   1.000
_cell.length_b   1.000
_cell.length_c   1.000
_cell.angle_alpha   90.00
_cell.angle_beta   90.00
_cell.angle_gamma   90.00
#
_symmetry.space_group_name_H-M   'P 1'
#
loop_
_entity.id
_entity.type
_entity.pdbx_description
1 polymer ?
#
loop_
_entity_poly.entity_id
_entity_poly.type
_entity_poly.pdbx_seq_one_letter_code
_entity_poly.pdbx_strand_id
1 'polypeptide(L)'
;MFTLRSSHLIYNNQAFHYFWLKDNCRCSECLHSSGQRLQEILDLDLTIQPEVVTIEEGDLVITWQDGHQSRYSQTFLDSMQADANDAPALNQQVLWDGQLNTSAITFHYPDVLSSKEKKRDWLGAVKRFGLAFLHDVPNVDKQLFKVVEQFGFVRDTNYGSHFEVISEENPVNLAYTPKPLSLHTDNAYRHPVPTLQLLHCLISAEQGGITALTDGFYAAQLLQQRFPQQYQLLTSTPVMYRFKNADTHLEHTGYIIELNNRGELERIRLNNRAIQAIKLPFAEMAAFYDAYQNFSRILHSDECKFLCTLQPGELMIFNNERILHGREVAAEGARHLQGCYADIDSLKSTLAVLETKFEAKLETKSQGNVEIK
;
A
#
# COMPACT_ATOMS: atom_id res chain seq x y z
N MET A 1 -20.05 32.15 11.31
CA MET A 1 -21.50 32.47 11.40
C MET A 1 -22.27 31.17 11.26
N PHE A 2 -23.38 30.99 12.00
CA PHE A 2 -24.14 29.74 11.95
C PHE A 2 -25.64 29.95 11.74
N THR A 3 -26.33 28.92 11.27
CA THR A 3 -27.78 28.90 11.05
C THR A 3 -28.34 27.53 11.38
N LEU A 4 -29.38 27.49 12.22
CA LEU A 4 -30.05 26.26 12.60
C LEU A 4 -31.13 25.90 11.58
N ARG A 5 -31.22 24.61 11.24
CA ARG A 5 -32.31 24.00 10.46
C ARG A 5 -32.96 22.89 11.28
N SER A 6 -34.03 22.29 10.78
CA SER A 6 -34.76 21.23 11.50
C SER A 6 -33.94 19.96 11.73
N SER A 7 -32.97 19.67 10.87
CA SER A 7 -32.17 18.41 10.92
C SER A 7 -30.67 18.63 11.04
N HIS A 8 -30.19 19.86 10.91
CA HIS A 8 -28.76 20.16 10.80
C HIS A 8 -28.44 21.61 11.17
N LEU A 9 -27.17 21.81 11.51
CA LEU A 9 -26.53 23.11 11.67
C LEU A 9 -25.81 23.47 10.38
N ILE A 10 -25.91 24.71 9.94
CA ILE A 10 -24.98 25.30 8.97
C ILE A 10 -23.98 26.14 9.74
N TYR A 11 -22.69 25.83 9.67
CA TYR A 11 -21.60 26.54 10.32
C TYR A 11 -20.55 26.89 9.28
N ASN A 12 -20.24 28.18 9.09
CA ASN A 12 -19.28 28.66 8.07
C ASN A 12 -19.56 28.10 6.65
N ASN A 13 -20.82 28.14 6.23
CA ASN A 13 -21.34 27.61 4.95
C ASN A 13 -21.27 26.08 4.80
N GLN A 14 -21.06 25.34 5.88
CA GLN A 14 -20.98 23.88 5.90
C GLN A 14 -22.13 23.28 6.70
N ALA A 15 -22.78 22.24 6.18
CA ALA A 15 -23.91 21.59 6.83
C ALA A 15 -23.47 20.35 7.62
N PHE A 16 -23.89 20.26 8.89
CA PHE A 16 -23.62 19.14 9.79
C PHE A 16 -24.92 18.65 10.45
N HIS A 17 -25.24 17.37 10.29
CA HIS A 17 -26.40 16.76 10.96
C HIS A 17 -26.21 16.74 12.48
N TYR A 18 -27.30 16.94 13.23
CA TYR A 18 -27.24 16.99 14.69
C TYR A 18 -26.79 15.67 15.32
N PHE A 19 -27.40 14.55 14.91
CA PHE A 19 -26.99 13.23 15.37
C PHE A 19 -25.53 12.92 15.01
N TRP A 20 -25.03 13.42 13.88
CA TRP A 20 -23.65 13.20 13.47
C TRP A 20 -22.67 13.99 14.35
N LEU A 21 -23.00 15.25 14.67
CA LEU A 21 -22.21 16.03 15.63
C LEU A 21 -22.20 15.32 16.98
N LYS A 22 -23.37 14.91 17.48
CA LYS A 22 -23.51 14.20 18.76
C LYS A 22 -22.68 12.91 18.81
N ASP A 23 -22.76 12.06 17.80
CA ASP A 23 -21.97 10.82 17.65
C ASP A 23 -20.45 11.07 17.61
N ASN A 24 -20.03 12.26 17.18
CA ASN A 24 -18.64 12.65 17.06
C ASN A 24 -18.20 13.64 18.15
N CYS A 25 -18.92 13.69 19.28
CA CYS A 25 -18.52 14.47 20.43
C CYS A 25 -17.09 14.12 20.88
N ARG A 26 -16.29 15.14 21.19
CA ARG A 26 -14.86 15.01 21.52
C ARG A 26 -14.57 15.12 23.02
N CYS A 27 -15.59 15.16 23.87
CA CYS A 27 -15.40 15.22 25.32
C CYS A 27 -14.94 13.86 25.89
N SER A 28 -14.40 13.86 27.10
CA SER A 28 -13.85 12.66 27.76
C SER A 28 -14.90 11.58 28.06
N GLU A 29 -16.19 11.92 28.08
CA GLU A 29 -17.28 10.95 28.23
C GLU A 29 -17.61 10.22 26.92
N CYS A 30 -17.33 10.85 25.77
CA CYS A 30 -17.67 10.31 24.44
C CYS A 30 -16.46 9.73 23.71
N LEU A 31 -15.26 10.21 24.03
CA LEU A 31 -14.02 9.84 23.37
C LEU A 31 -12.94 9.58 24.42
N HIS A 32 -12.44 8.35 24.46
CA HIS A 32 -11.31 7.99 25.30
C HIS A 32 -10.03 8.71 24.82
N SER A 33 -9.06 8.89 25.70
CA SER A 33 -7.77 9.53 25.38
C SER A 33 -6.97 8.79 24.30
N SER A 34 -7.30 7.52 24.03
CA SER A 34 -6.75 6.73 22.91
C SER A 34 -7.34 7.08 21.54
N GLY A 35 -8.39 7.91 21.49
CA GLY A 35 -9.16 8.22 20.28
C GLY A 35 -10.26 7.21 19.96
N GLN A 36 -10.48 6.20 20.80
CA GLN A 36 -11.62 5.28 20.67
C GLN A 36 -12.91 5.94 21.17
N ARG A 37 -14.00 5.77 20.42
CA ARG A 37 -15.33 6.21 20.86
C ARG A 37 -15.80 5.37 22.05
N LEU A 38 -16.46 6.02 22.99
CA LEU A 38 -17.07 5.38 24.16
C LEU A 38 -18.57 5.19 24.01
N GLN A 39 -19.20 5.93 23.09
CA GLN A 39 -20.61 5.80 22.78
C GLN A 39 -20.84 4.74 21.70
N GLU A 40 -21.88 3.94 21.90
CA GLU A 40 -22.37 2.99 20.91
C GLU A 40 -23.42 3.64 20.02
N ILE A 41 -23.45 3.26 18.74
CA ILE A 41 -24.42 3.81 17.78
C ILE A 41 -25.88 3.51 18.17
N LEU A 42 -26.11 2.44 18.95
CA LEU A 42 -27.43 2.05 19.44
C LEU A 42 -28.01 3.04 20.46
N ASP A 43 -27.14 3.77 21.15
CA ASP A 43 -27.52 4.74 22.18
C ASP A 43 -27.70 6.15 21.61
N LEU A 44 -27.37 6.36 20.33
CA LEU A 44 -27.51 7.65 19.67
C LEU A 44 -28.97 7.93 19.32
N ASP A 45 -29.56 8.93 19.96
CA ASP A 45 -30.85 9.49 19.54
C ASP A 45 -30.71 10.23 18.20
N LEU A 46 -31.20 9.63 17.12
CA LEU A 46 -31.20 10.23 15.78
C LEU A 46 -32.11 11.46 15.65
N THR A 47 -32.99 11.69 16.63
CA THR A 47 -33.88 12.85 16.68
C THR A 47 -33.34 14.01 17.50
N ILE A 48 -32.15 13.84 18.13
CA ILE A 48 -31.51 14.82 19.00
C ILE A 48 -31.46 16.21 18.34
N GLN A 49 -31.83 17.23 19.11
CA GLN A 49 -31.75 18.62 18.69
C GLN A 49 -30.82 19.41 19.62
N PRO A 50 -30.20 20.48 19.12
CA PRO A 50 -29.52 21.44 19.97
C PRO A 50 -30.55 22.23 20.79
N GLU A 51 -30.30 22.38 22.08
CA GLU A 51 -31.01 23.32 22.94
C GLU A 51 -30.36 24.70 22.89
N VAL A 52 -29.03 24.75 22.92
CA VAL A 52 -28.24 25.99 22.82
C VAL A 52 -27.05 25.77 21.89
N VAL A 53 -26.78 26.72 21.00
CA VAL A 53 -25.57 26.75 20.15
C VAL A 53 -24.86 28.07 20.32
N THR A 54 -23.59 28.02 20.69
CA THR A 54 -22.72 29.18 20.91
C THR A 54 -21.39 29.00 20.17
N ILE A 55 -20.67 30.11 20.04
CA ILE A 55 -19.26 30.10 19.63
C ILE A 55 -18.46 30.61 20.82
N GLU A 56 -17.56 29.79 21.32
CA GLU A 56 -16.71 30.09 22.48
C GLU A 56 -15.26 29.90 22.09
N GLU A 57 -14.45 30.95 22.21
CA GLU A 57 -13.02 30.92 21.86
C GLU A 57 -12.73 30.45 20.41
N GLY A 58 -13.70 30.62 19.51
CA GLY A 58 -13.60 30.18 18.11
C GLY A 58 -14.12 28.76 17.86
N ASP A 59 -14.46 28.01 18.91
CA ASP A 59 -15.04 26.67 18.81
C ASP A 59 -16.55 26.72 18.78
N LEU A 60 -17.14 25.76 18.05
CA LEU A 60 -18.58 25.52 18.08
C LEU A 60 -18.94 24.73 19.34
N VAL A 61 -19.79 25.31 20.19
CA VAL A 61 -20.29 24.66 21.41
C VAL A 61 -21.80 24.41 21.27
N ILE A 62 -22.22 23.18 21.53
CA ILE A 62 -23.62 22.77 21.47
C ILE A 62 -24.01 22.11 22.78
N THR A 63 -25.04 22.66 23.43
CA THR A 63 -25.77 21.97 24.50
C THR A 63 -26.98 21.29 23.89
N TRP A 64 -27.10 19.99 24.09
CA TRP A 64 -28.15 19.12 23.52
C TRP A 64 -29.36 19.03 24.46
N GLN A 65 -30.52 18.62 23.93
CA GLN A 65 -31.76 18.44 24.71
C GLN A 65 -31.64 17.44 25.88
N ASP A 66 -30.67 16.53 25.85
CA ASP A 66 -30.37 15.60 26.94
C ASP A 66 -29.45 16.21 28.02
N GLY A 67 -29.11 17.50 27.90
CA GLY A 67 -28.24 18.24 28.80
C GLY A 67 -26.74 18.03 28.54
N HIS A 68 -26.36 17.13 27.63
CA HIS A 68 -24.95 16.93 27.28
C HIS A 68 -24.40 18.14 26.52
N GLN A 69 -23.11 18.42 26.69
CA GLN A 69 -22.43 19.51 25.98
C GLN A 69 -21.30 18.95 25.11
N SER A 70 -21.25 19.38 23.85
CA SER A 70 -20.19 19.04 22.91
C SER A 70 -19.49 20.30 22.39
N ARG A 71 -18.17 20.20 22.22
CA ARG A 71 -17.31 21.28 21.71
C ARG A 71 -16.50 20.79 20.51
N TYR A 72 -16.50 21.56 19.43
CA TYR A 72 -15.83 21.22 18.17
C TYR A 72 -14.95 22.37 17.72
N SER A 73 -13.67 22.09 17.49
CA SER A 73 -12.75 23.07 16.92
C SER A 73 -12.99 23.27 15.43
N GLN A 74 -12.65 24.45 14.93
CA GLN A 74 -12.71 24.74 13.50
C GLN A 74 -11.90 23.72 12.69
N THR A 75 -10.69 23.37 13.15
CA THR A 75 -9.82 22.36 12.52
C THR A 75 -10.50 20.99 12.41
N PHE A 76 -11.23 20.57 13.44
CA PHE A 76 -11.99 19.32 13.38
C PHE A 76 -13.10 19.42 12.33
N LEU A 77 -13.91 20.49 12.35
CA LEU A 77 -15.02 20.66 11.40
C LEU A 77 -14.52 20.72 9.95
N ASP A 78 -13.41 21.41 9.69
CA ASP A 78 -12.78 21.49 8.36
C ASP A 78 -12.27 20.11 7.91
N SER A 79 -11.67 19.33 8.82
CA SER A 79 -11.15 17.99 8.50
C SER A 79 -12.22 17.00 8.06
N MET A 80 -13.49 17.26 8.40
CA MET A 80 -14.63 16.40 8.09
C MET A 80 -15.23 16.69 6.70
N GLN A 81 -14.78 17.78 6.09
CA GLN A 81 -15.14 18.17 4.72
C GLN A 81 -14.08 17.82 3.68
N ALA A 82 -12.84 17.55 4.09
CA ALA A 82 -11.81 17.12 3.16
C ALA A 82 -12.34 15.87 2.43
N ASP A 83 -12.56 16.01 1.12
CA ASP A 83 -12.91 14.86 0.31
C ASP A 83 -11.82 13.81 0.55
N ALA A 84 -12.20 12.54 0.64
CA ALA A 84 -11.18 11.49 0.70
C ALA A 84 -10.29 11.46 -0.57
N ASN A 85 -10.61 12.26 -1.58
CA ASN A 85 -9.84 12.52 -2.79
C ASN A 85 -8.90 13.75 -2.68
N ASP A 86 -9.07 14.61 -1.68
CA ASP A 86 -8.22 15.80 -1.40
C ASP A 86 -6.97 15.46 -0.57
N ALA A 87 -6.53 14.19 -0.58
CA ALA A 87 -5.30 13.81 0.07
C ALA A 87 -4.12 14.66 -0.47
N PRO A 88 -3.24 15.19 0.38
CA PRO A 88 -2.16 16.07 -0.06
C PRO A 88 -1.32 15.44 -1.17
N ALA A 89 -0.78 16.22 -2.10
CA ALA A 89 -0.07 15.74 -3.29
C ALA A 89 1.08 14.73 -3.00
N LEU A 90 1.64 14.75 -1.78
CA LEU A 90 2.61 13.77 -1.28
C LEU A 90 2.04 12.34 -1.10
N ASN A 91 0.72 12.18 -1.05
CA ASN A 91 0.02 10.90 -0.95
C ASN A 91 -0.37 10.30 -2.31
N GLN A 92 -0.12 10.99 -3.42
CA GLN A 92 -0.47 10.50 -4.75
C GLN A 92 0.56 9.47 -5.22
N GLN A 93 0.06 8.28 -5.57
CA GLN A 93 0.88 7.25 -6.21
C GLN A 93 1.48 7.79 -7.50
N VAL A 94 2.77 7.56 -7.73
CA VAL A 94 3.44 7.90 -8.99
C VAL A 94 3.63 6.64 -9.79
N LEU A 95 2.92 6.56 -10.91
CA LEU A 95 3.06 5.50 -11.90
C LEU A 95 4.36 5.68 -12.68
N TRP A 96 5.00 4.58 -13.06
CA TRP A 96 6.27 4.61 -13.78
C TRP A 96 6.36 3.57 -14.89
N ASP A 97 7.16 3.90 -15.90
CA ASP A 97 7.45 3.09 -17.07
C ASP A 97 8.83 2.41 -16.95
N GLY A 98 9.28 1.72 -18.01
CA GLY A 98 10.57 1.03 -18.03
C GLY A 98 11.80 1.93 -17.86
N GLN A 99 11.64 3.26 -17.90
CA GLN A 99 12.72 4.25 -17.73
C GLN A 99 12.77 4.85 -16.32
N LEU A 100 12.25 4.12 -15.32
CA LEU A 100 12.25 4.53 -13.92
C LEU A 100 13.63 5.02 -13.46
N ASN A 101 13.71 6.29 -13.05
CA ASN A 101 14.89 6.85 -12.40
C ASN A 101 14.95 6.39 -10.93
N THR A 102 15.96 5.59 -10.60
CA THR A 102 16.12 5.04 -9.25
C THR A 102 16.65 6.03 -8.22
N SER A 103 17.19 7.19 -8.61
CA SER A 103 17.83 8.13 -7.68
C SER A 103 16.87 8.65 -6.60
N ALA A 104 15.57 8.73 -6.90
CA ALA A 104 14.54 9.18 -5.96
C ALA A 104 14.01 8.07 -5.03
N ILE A 105 14.40 6.82 -5.29
CA ILE A 105 13.91 5.63 -4.56
C ILE A 105 15.05 4.77 -4.01
N THR A 106 16.30 5.23 -4.08
CA THR A 106 17.48 4.57 -3.51
C THR A 106 17.92 5.29 -2.24
N PHE A 107 18.11 4.53 -1.17
CA PHE A 107 18.49 5.02 0.16
C PHE A 107 19.63 4.18 0.75
N HIS A 108 20.27 4.68 1.79
CA HIS A 108 21.32 3.96 2.52
C HIS A 108 20.80 3.48 3.88
N TYR A 109 21.04 2.23 4.23
CA TYR A 109 20.56 1.64 5.48
C TYR A 109 21.05 2.36 6.74
N PRO A 110 22.33 2.76 6.87
CA PRO A 110 22.79 3.54 8.03
C PRO A 110 22.03 4.86 8.22
N ASP A 111 21.65 5.52 7.12
CA ASP A 111 20.88 6.77 7.16
C ASP A 111 19.45 6.53 7.64
N VAL A 112 18.81 5.44 7.17
CA VAL A 112 17.47 5.04 7.61
C VAL A 112 17.44 4.72 9.11
N LEU A 113 18.51 4.13 9.65
CA LEU A 113 18.62 3.85 11.08
C LEU A 113 18.85 5.11 11.93
N SER A 114 19.63 6.07 11.42
CA SER A 114 20.08 7.23 12.19
C SER A 114 19.19 8.48 12.04
N SER A 115 18.43 8.61 10.95
CA SER A 115 17.58 9.77 10.65
C SER A 115 16.12 9.39 10.44
N LYS A 116 15.23 10.04 11.20
CA LYS A 116 13.78 9.91 11.05
C LYS A 116 13.30 10.48 9.71
N GLU A 117 13.93 11.54 9.25
CA GLU A 117 13.64 12.17 7.96
C GLU A 117 13.99 11.22 6.80
N LYS A 118 15.17 10.58 6.84
CA LYS A 118 15.57 9.59 5.83
C LYS A 118 14.70 8.34 5.87
N LYS A 119 14.34 7.85 7.07
CA LYS A 119 13.38 6.76 7.22
C LYS A 119 12.02 7.12 6.61
N ARG A 120 11.50 8.32 6.89
CA ARG A 120 10.24 8.81 6.30
C ARG A 120 10.33 8.81 4.78
N ASP A 121 11.39 9.35 4.21
CA ASP A 121 11.56 9.46 2.75
C ASP A 121 11.63 8.07 2.09
N TRP A 122 12.32 7.10 2.72
CA TRP A 122 12.37 5.72 2.27
C TRP A 122 10.99 5.04 2.29
N LEU A 123 10.25 5.10 3.41
CA LEU A 123 8.90 4.52 3.49
C LEU A 123 7.93 5.24 2.55
N GLY A 124 8.07 6.56 2.41
CA GLY A 124 7.32 7.38 1.46
C GLY A 124 7.57 6.97 0.01
N ALA A 125 8.81 6.64 -0.36
CA ALA A 125 9.13 6.11 -1.68
C ALA A 125 8.41 4.77 -1.95
N VAL A 126 8.41 3.83 -0.99
CA VAL A 126 7.66 2.58 -1.12
C VAL A 126 6.16 2.83 -1.30
N LYS A 127 5.56 3.74 -0.51
CA LYS A 127 4.13 4.09 -0.63
C LYS A 127 3.81 4.74 -1.99
N ARG A 128 4.67 5.63 -2.48
CA ARG A 128 4.45 6.44 -3.67
C ARG A 128 4.75 5.69 -4.97
N PHE A 129 5.90 5.04 -5.06
CA PHE A 129 6.37 4.35 -6.26
C PHE A 129 6.10 2.84 -6.22
N GLY A 130 5.71 2.29 -5.06
CA GLY A 130 5.57 0.84 -4.89
C GLY A 130 6.91 0.11 -4.78
N LEU A 131 8.05 0.82 -4.83
CA LEU A 131 9.40 0.25 -4.87
C LEU A 131 10.39 1.20 -4.20
N ALA A 132 11.33 0.65 -3.45
CA ALA A 132 12.53 1.35 -3.02
C ALA A 132 13.72 0.38 -2.90
N PHE A 133 14.92 0.91 -3.10
CA PHE A 133 16.19 0.23 -2.90
C PHE A 133 16.88 0.75 -1.65
N LEU A 134 17.61 -0.15 -0.99
CA LEU A 134 18.34 0.12 0.23
C LEU A 134 19.74 -0.46 0.09
N HIS A 135 20.74 0.42 0.09
CA HIS A 135 22.15 0.07 -0.04
C HIS A 135 22.79 -0.02 1.36
N ASP A 136 23.97 -0.64 1.41
CA ASP A 136 24.77 -0.81 2.64
C ASP A 136 24.02 -1.55 3.75
N VAL A 137 23.12 -2.47 3.38
CA VAL A 137 22.52 -3.42 4.32
C VAL A 137 23.61 -4.44 4.69
N PRO A 138 23.85 -4.73 5.99
CA PRO A 138 24.84 -5.71 6.40
C PRO A 138 24.64 -7.04 5.68
N ASN A 139 25.68 -7.50 4.99
CA ASN A 139 25.66 -8.74 4.24
C ASN A 139 25.82 -9.96 5.17
N VAL A 140 24.80 -10.20 6.00
CA VAL A 140 24.74 -11.29 6.97
C VAL A 140 23.37 -11.97 6.92
N ASP A 141 23.34 -13.23 7.34
CA ASP A 141 22.14 -14.05 7.38
C ASP A 141 20.97 -13.34 8.12
N LYS A 142 19.79 -13.32 7.49
CA LYS A 142 18.52 -12.79 8.03
C LYS A 142 18.54 -11.31 8.39
N GLN A 143 19.47 -10.52 7.84
CA GLN A 143 19.49 -9.07 8.06
C GLN A 143 18.19 -8.37 7.65
N LEU A 144 17.46 -8.94 6.69
CA LEU A 144 16.15 -8.47 6.25
C LEU A 144 15.12 -8.34 7.40
N PHE A 145 15.20 -9.14 8.47
CA PHE A 145 14.32 -8.98 9.63
C PHE A 145 14.58 -7.67 10.36
N LYS A 146 15.84 -7.24 10.48
CA LYS A 146 16.21 -5.95 11.07
C LYS A 146 15.76 -4.76 10.24
N VAL A 147 15.66 -4.95 8.93
CA VAL A 147 15.07 -3.96 8.01
C VAL A 147 13.56 -3.86 8.23
N VAL A 148 12.85 -4.98 8.33
CA VAL A 148 11.40 -4.99 8.59
C VAL A 148 11.07 -4.38 9.97
N GLU A 149 11.86 -4.66 11.01
CA GLU A 149 11.73 -4.04 12.35
C GLU A 149 11.74 -2.50 12.32
N GLN A 150 12.25 -1.87 11.24
CA GLN A 150 12.24 -0.41 11.11
C GLN A 150 10.85 0.18 10.84
N PHE A 151 9.90 -0.62 10.37
CA PHE A 151 8.56 -0.15 9.99
C PHE A 151 7.42 -1.09 10.34
N GLY A 152 7.66 -2.34 10.73
CA GLY A 152 6.60 -3.30 10.96
C GLY A 152 7.07 -4.69 11.37
N PHE A 153 6.32 -5.68 10.92
CA PHE A 153 6.48 -7.07 11.31
C PHE A 153 6.62 -7.98 10.10
N VAL A 154 7.42 -9.02 10.25
CA VAL A 154 7.58 -10.05 9.23
C VAL A 154 6.31 -10.88 9.17
N ARG A 155 5.87 -11.22 7.96
CA ARG A 155 4.78 -12.16 7.76
C ARG A 155 5.29 -13.57 7.56
N ASP A 156 5.02 -14.40 8.55
CA ASP A 156 5.24 -15.84 8.47
C ASP A 156 4.29 -16.50 7.46
N THR A 157 4.85 -17.44 6.70
CA THR A 157 4.10 -18.27 5.75
C THR A 157 4.50 -19.73 5.91
N ASN A 158 3.89 -20.64 5.13
CA ASN A 158 4.38 -22.03 5.06
C ASN A 158 5.78 -22.16 4.43
N TYR A 159 6.38 -21.08 3.93
CA TYR A 159 7.79 -21.05 3.53
C TYR A 159 8.72 -20.64 4.69
N GLY A 160 8.15 -20.35 5.87
CA GLY A 160 8.85 -19.75 7.01
C GLY A 160 8.72 -18.23 7.07
N SER A 161 9.47 -17.61 7.97
CA SER A 161 9.59 -16.15 8.14
C SER A 161 10.43 -15.50 7.02
N HIS A 162 11.28 -16.28 6.38
CA HIS A 162 12.08 -15.90 5.21
C HIS A 162 12.25 -17.14 4.33
N PHE A 163 12.66 -16.94 3.09
CA PHE A 163 12.96 -17.99 2.14
C PHE A 163 14.25 -17.69 1.40
N GLU A 164 14.93 -18.76 1.01
CA GLU A 164 16.18 -18.71 0.27
C GLU A 164 15.92 -18.76 -1.22
N VAL A 165 16.57 -17.89 -2.00
CA VAL A 165 16.58 -17.90 -3.47
C VAL A 165 18.01 -18.14 -3.94
N ILE A 166 18.38 -19.42 -4.01
CA ILE A 166 19.72 -19.87 -4.38
C ILE A 166 19.68 -20.43 -5.80
N SER A 167 20.60 -19.98 -6.66
CA SER A 167 20.87 -20.65 -7.93
C SER A 167 22.11 -21.51 -7.75
N GLU A 168 21.93 -22.83 -7.76
CA GLU A 168 23.00 -23.84 -7.77
C GLU A 168 22.97 -24.60 -9.10
N GLU A 169 24.09 -25.21 -9.50
CA GLU A 169 24.19 -25.95 -10.77
C GLU A 169 23.20 -27.15 -10.86
N ASN A 170 22.62 -27.64 -9.75
CA ASN A 170 21.68 -28.78 -9.72
C ASN A 170 20.49 -28.60 -8.72
N PRO A 171 19.39 -27.93 -9.12
CA PRO A 171 18.31 -27.56 -8.20
C PRO A 171 17.13 -28.56 -8.08
N VAL A 172 16.59 -28.73 -6.87
CA VAL A 172 15.44 -29.64 -6.54
C VAL A 172 14.06 -28.94 -6.62
N ASN A 173 13.99 -27.60 -6.62
CA ASN A 173 12.75 -26.81 -6.74
C ASN A 173 12.79 -25.96 -8.03
N LEU A 174 11.64 -25.72 -8.66
CA LEU A 174 11.54 -24.89 -9.88
C LEU A 174 11.87 -23.40 -9.64
N ALA A 175 11.65 -22.88 -8.43
CA ALA A 175 12.17 -21.56 -8.03
C ALA A 175 13.72 -21.50 -8.04
N TYR A 176 14.36 -22.67 -7.97
CA TYR A 176 15.81 -22.84 -8.08
C TYR A 176 16.27 -23.22 -9.49
N THR A 177 15.37 -23.41 -10.47
CA THR A 177 15.79 -23.73 -11.84
C THR A 177 16.28 -22.52 -12.62
N PRO A 178 17.24 -22.66 -13.55
CA PRO A 178 17.74 -21.58 -14.40
C PRO A 178 16.73 -21.07 -15.45
N LYS A 179 15.44 -21.41 -15.36
CA LYS A 179 14.42 -20.91 -16.30
C LYS A 179 14.04 -19.45 -15.98
N PRO A 180 13.73 -18.63 -17.01
CA PRO A 180 13.16 -17.30 -16.80
C PRO A 180 11.89 -17.37 -15.93
N LEU A 181 11.81 -16.45 -14.97
CA LEU A 181 10.65 -16.32 -14.11
C LEU A 181 9.82 -15.16 -14.67
N SER A 182 8.72 -15.48 -15.35
CA SER A 182 7.78 -14.50 -15.88
C SER A 182 7.33 -13.52 -14.80
N LEU A 183 7.04 -12.28 -15.19
CA LEU A 183 6.52 -11.25 -14.28
C LEU A 183 5.27 -11.76 -13.55
N HIS A 184 5.29 -11.68 -12.23
CA HIS A 184 4.19 -12.13 -11.37
C HIS A 184 4.13 -11.34 -10.06
N THR A 185 2.99 -11.45 -9.38
CA THR A 185 2.84 -11.13 -7.95
C THR A 185 2.84 -12.42 -7.14
N ASP A 186 3.46 -12.35 -5.97
CA ASP A 186 3.71 -13.51 -5.13
C ASP A 186 2.46 -13.91 -4.35
N ASN A 187 2.30 -15.22 -4.14
CA ASN A 187 1.25 -15.78 -3.28
C ASN A 187 -0.17 -15.35 -3.65
N ALA A 188 -0.48 -15.23 -4.95
CA ALA A 188 -1.81 -14.88 -5.46
C ALA A 188 -2.96 -15.77 -4.95
N TYR A 189 -2.66 -16.96 -4.42
CA TYR A 189 -3.58 -17.90 -3.76
C TYR A 189 -3.90 -17.58 -2.29
N ARG A 190 -3.33 -16.51 -1.71
CA ARG A 190 -3.63 -16.07 -0.34
C ARG A 190 -4.61 -14.92 -0.30
N HIS A 191 -5.40 -14.90 0.77
CA HIS A 191 -6.26 -13.78 1.15
C HIS A 191 -6.24 -13.61 2.68
N PRO A 192 -5.59 -12.56 3.22
CA PRO A 192 -4.89 -11.49 2.49
C PRO A 192 -3.57 -11.97 1.82
N VAL A 193 -3.29 -11.42 0.64
CA VAL A 193 -2.01 -11.61 -0.08
C VAL A 193 -0.88 -10.85 0.63
N PRO A 194 0.38 -11.34 0.68
CA PRO A 194 1.56 -10.55 1.05
C PRO A 194 1.55 -9.20 0.38
N THR A 195 1.48 -8.12 1.17
CA THR A 195 1.36 -6.77 0.60
C THR A 195 2.73 -6.14 0.36
N LEU A 196 3.77 -6.53 1.12
CA LEU A 196 5.17 -6.19 0.82
C LEU A 196 6.01 -7.45 0.64
N GLN A 197 6.98 -7.37 -0.28
CA GLN A 197 8.06 -8.33 -0.40
C GLN A 197 9.41 -7.61 -0.31
N LEU A 198 10.36 -8.23 0.37
CA LEU A 198 11.74 -7.78 0.46
C LEU A 198 12.65 -8.85 -0.12
N LEU A 199 13.67 -8.43 -0.87
CA LEU A 199 14.72 -9.31 -1.39
C LEU A 199 16.08 -8.67 -1.11
N HIS A 200 16.89 -9.33 -0.28
CA HIS A 200 18.24 -8.91 0.11
C HIS A 200 19.28 -9.78 -0.59
N CYS A 201 20.24 -9.14 -1.26
CA CYS A 201 21.30 -9.85 -1.97
C CYS A 201 22.48 -10.15 -1.05
N LEU A 202 22.79 -11.43 -0.88
CA LEU A 202 23.97 -11.88 -0.15
C LEU A 202 25.14 -12.20 -1.07
N ILE A 203 24.84 -12.84 -2.20
CA ILE A 203 25.79 -13.20 -3.25
C ILE A 203 25.15 -12.85 -4.59
N SER A 204 25.80 -11.96 -5.36
CA SER A 204 25.40 -11.66 -6.73
C SER A 204 25.91 -12.74 -7.69
N ALA A 205 25.18 -12.96 -8.77
CA ALA A 205 25.63 -13.84 -9.84
C ALA A 205 26.87 -13.27 -10.53
N GLU A 206 27.74 -14.14 -11.04
CA GLU A 206 28.89 -13.73 -11.85
C GLU A 206 28.43 -13.12 -13.19
N GLN A 207 27.40 -13.72 -13.80
CA GLN A 207 26.73 -13.19 -15.00
C GLN A 207 25.21 -13.40 -14.91
N GLY A 208 24.46 -12.53 -15.59
CA GLY A 208 23.00 -12.59 -15.62
C GLY A 208 22.37 -12.24 -14.27
N GLY A 209 21.33 -13.00 -13.88
CA GLY A 209 20.59 -12.74 -12.63
C GLY A 209 19.80 -11.44 -12.63
N ILE A 210 19.47 -10.92 -13.83
CA ILE A 210 18.79 -9.65 -14.06
C ILE A 210 17.34 -9.78 -13.60
N THR A 211 16.99 -8.97 -12.60
CA THR A 211 15.62 -8.81 -12.13
C THR A 211 14.86 -7.93 -13.11
N ALA A 212 13.66 -8.36 -13.50
CA ALA A 212 12.69 -7.54 -14.20
C ALA A 212 11.61 -7.09 -13.23
N LEU A 213 11.29 -5.79 -13.24
CA LEU A 213 10.22 -5.18 -12.47
C LEU A 213 9.28 -4.42 -13.40
N THR A 214 7.99 -4.44 -13.08
CA THR A 214 6.98 -3.66 -13.80
C THR A 214 5.97 -3.09 -12.81
N ASP A 215 5.66 -1.80 -12.99
CA ASP A 215 4.50 -1.20 -12.33
C ASP A 215 3.21 -1.72 -12.96
N GLY A 216 2.56 -2.65 -12.28
CA GLY A 216 1.31 -3.23 -12.72
C GLY A 216 0.18 -2.20 -12.83
N PHE A 217 0.27 -1.08 -12.10
CA PHE A 217 -0.75 -0.03 -12.19
C PHE A 217 -0.57 0.81 -13.44
N TYR A 218 0.66 1.14 -13.80
CA TYR A 218 0.96 1.76 -15.09
C TYR A 218 0.51 0.88 -16.26
N ALA A 219 0.86 -0.41 -16.23
CA ALA A 219 0.44 -1.36 -17.26
C ALA A 219 -1.10 -1.50 -17.35
N ALA A 220 -1.80 -1.51 -16.21
CA ALA A 220 -3.26 -1.54 -16.17
C ALA A 220 -3.88 -0.26 -16.75
N GLN A 221 -3.29 0.90 -16.51
CA GLN A 221 -3.70 2.17 -17.11
C GLN A 221 -3.52 2.14 -18.64
N LEU A 222 -2.40 1.60 -19.14
CA LEU A 222 -2.19 1.42 -20.57
C LEU A 222 -3.25 0.47 -21.18
N LEU A 223 -3.56 -0.64 -20.50
CA LEU A 223 -4.62 -1.55 -20.94
C LEU A 223 -5.98 -0.86 -20.96
N GLN A 224 -6.32 -0.08 -19.93
CA GLN A 224 -7.57 0.67 -19.87
C GLN A 224 -7.71 1.67 -21.03
N GLN A 225 -6.64 2.40 -21.35
CA GLN A 225 -6.64 3.41 -22.41
C GLN A 225 -6.65 2.79 -23.81
N ARG A 226 -5.86 1.74 -24.03
CA ARG A 226 -5.66 1.13 -25.36
C ARG A 226 -6.68 0.05 -25.68
N PHE A 227 -7.16 -0.67 -24.67
CA PHE A 227 -8.03 -1.85 -24.80
C PHE A 227 -9.09 -1.90 -23.68
N PRO A 228 -10.01 -0.92 -23.60
CA PRO A 228 -10.95 -0.77 -22.47
C PRO A 228 -11.85 -1.99 -22.24
N GLN A 229 -12.24 -2.70 -23.30
CA GLN A 229 -13.03 -3.94 -23.19
C GLN A 229 -12.23 -5.08 -22.54
N GLN A 230 -10.94 -5.18 -22.85
CA GLN A 230 -10.06 -6.17 -22.22
C GLN A 230 -9.80 -5.83 -20.75
N TYR A 231 -9.60 -4.55 -20.44
CA TYR A 231 -9.53 -4.08 -19.06
C TYR A 231 -10.79 -4.43 -18.27
N GLN A 232 -11.98 -4.22 -18.84
CA GLN A 232 -13.23 -4.61 -18.22
C GLN A 232 -13.30 -6.13 -17.95
N LEU A 233 -12.88 -6.97 -18.91
CA LEU A 233 -12.85 -8.42 -18.69
C LEU A 233 -11.93 -8.80 -17.52
N LEU A 234 -10.73 -8.21 -17.44
CA LEU A 234 -9.76 -8.54 -16.39
C LEU A 234 -10.12 -8.00 -15.00
N THR A 235 -11.01 -7.01 -14.93
CA THR A 235 -11.55 -6.44 -13.67
C THR A 235 -12.84 -7.11 -13.20
N SER A 236 -13.52 -7.86 -14.06
CA SER A 236 -14.83 -8.45 -13.76
C SER A 236 -14.90 -9.98 -13.86
N THR A 237 -13.84 -10.62 -14.36
CA THR A 237 -13.78 -12.08 -14.49
C THR A 237 -12.93 -12.71 -13.39
N PRO A 238 -13.51 -13.50 -12.48
CA PRO A 238 -12.78 -14.10 -11.38
C PRO A 238 -11.90 -15.26 -11.84
N VAL A 239 -10.70 -15.34 -11.27
CA VAL A 239 -9.71 -16.40 -11.50
C VAL A 239 -9.38 -17.08 -10.18
N MET A 240 -9.38 -18.42 -10.18
CA MET A 240 -8.98 -19.22 -9.03
C MET A 240 -7.46 -19.40 -9.04
N TYR A 241 -6.82 -19.12 -7.91
CA TYR A 241 -5.40 -19.36 -7.67
C TYR A 241 -5.25 -20.45 -6.62
N ARG A 242 -4.26 -21.34 -6.79
CA ARG A 242 -3.99 -22.42 -5.83
C ARG A 242 -2.49 -22.64 -5.65
N PHE A 243 -2.13 -22.95 -4.41
CA PHE A 243 -0.89 -23.64 -4.07
C PHE A 243 -1.23 -24.88 -3.23
N LYS A 244 -0.65 -26.03 -3.57
CA LYS A 244 -0.86 -27.27 -2.84
C LYS A 244 0.41 -28.12 -2.79
N ASN A 245 0.78 -28.56 -1.60
CA ASN A 245 1.79 -29.59 -1.36
C ASN A 245 1.27 -30.57 -0.28
N ALA A 246 2.16 -31.37 0.34
CA ALA A 246 1.77 -32.36 1.35
C ALA A 246 1.15 -31.74 2.62
N ASP A 247 1.66 -30.58 3.04
CA ASP A 247 1.36 -29.98 4.35
C ASP A 247 0.58 -28.65 4.23
N THR A 248 0.30 -28.19 3.02
CA THR A 248 -0.32 -26.89 2.75
C THR A 248 -1.23 -26.97 1.54
N HIS A 249 -2.45 -26.45 1.70
CA HIS A 249 -3.41 -26.25 0.63
C HIS A 249 -4.01 -24.85 0.78
N LEU A 250 -3.69 -23.96 -0.16
CA LEU A 250 -4.16 -22.57 -0.19
C LEU A 250 -4.88 -22.30 -1.50
N GLU A 251 -6.04 -21.65 -1.41
CA GLU A 251 -6.84 -21.26 -2.55
C GLU A 251 -7.45 -19.89 -2.33
N HIS A 252 -7.54 -19.12 -3.40
CA HIS A 252 -8.29 -17.87 -3.40
C HIS A 252 -8.79 -17.55 -4.81
N THR A 253 -10.02 -17.05 -4.89
CA THR A 253 -10.58 -16.51 -6.13
C THR A 253 -10.50 -14.99 -6.08
N GLY A 254 -9.85 -14.39 -7.07
CA GLY A 254 -9.73 -12.94 -7.20
C GLY A 254 -9.73 -12.51 -8.68
N TYR A 255 -9.63 -11.21 -8.93
CA TYR A 255 -9.54 -10.68 -10.29
C TYR A 255 -8.07 -10.43 -10.66
N ILE A 256 -7.72 -10.49 -11.95
CA ILE A 256 -6.34 -10.17 -12.37
C ILE A 256 -6.02 -8.70 -12.07
N ILE A 257 -7.01 -7.82 -12.29
CA ILE A 257 -6.97 -6.41 -11.93
C ILE A 257 -8.08 -6.18 -10.91
N GLU A 258 -7.75 -5.90 -9.66
CA GLU A 258 -8.72 -5.68 -8.58
C GLU A 258 -8.95 -4.19 -8.35
N LEU A 259 -10.22 -3.83 -8.18
CA LEU A 259 -10.65 -2.46 -7.92
C LEU A 259 -11.17 -2.34 -6.47
N ASN A 260 -10.94 -1.19 -5.85
CA ASN A 260 -11.49 -0.87 -4.54
C ASN A 260 -13.01 -0.58 -4.62
N ASN A 261 -13.62 -0.25 -3.47
CA ASN A 261 -15.04 0.10 -3.37
C ASN A 261 -15.46 1.39 -4.12
N ARG A 262 -14.51 2.16 -4.65
CA ARG A 262 -14.74 3.34 -5.51
C ARG A 262 -14.56 3.02 -6.99
N GLY A 263 -14.21 1.78 -7.34
CA GLY A 263 -13.88 1.40 -8.71
C GLY A 263 -12.49 1.84 -9.17
N GLU A 264 -11.62 2.24 -8.23
CA GLU A 264 -10.24 2.64 -8.50
C GLU A 264 -9.32 1.43 -8.39
N LEU A 265 -8.21 1.44 -9.14
CA LEU A 265 -7.24 0.36 -9.13
C LEU A 265 -6.62 0.16 -7.74
N GLU A 266 -6.72 -1.06 -7.21
CA GLU A 266 -6.24 -1.41 -5.86
C GLU A 266 -5.10 -2.42 -5.87
N ARG A 267 -5.18 -3.43 -6.74
CA ARG A 267 -4.22 -4.55 -6.75
C ARG A 267 -4.13 -5.21 -8.12
N ILE A 268 -2.95 -5.71 -8.46
CA ILE A 268 -2.72 -6.66 -9.56
C ILE A 268 -2.44 -8.04 -8.97
N ARG A 269 -3.23 -9.04 -9.36
CA ARG A 269 -3.06 -10.43 -8.95
C ARG A 269 -2.74 -11.28 -10.17
N LEU A 270 -1.46 -11.48 -10.44
CA LEU A 270 -1.05 -12.26 -11.61
C LEU A 270 0.07 -13.21 -11.25
N ASN A 271 -0.25 -14.50 -11.24
CA ASN A 271 0.74 -15.56 -11.09
C ASN A 271 0.32 -16.76 -11.92
N ASN A 272 0.87 -16.85 -13.13
CA ASN A 272 0.51 -17.89 -14.10
C ASN A 272 0.71 -19.32 -13.58
N ARG A 273 1.62 -19.52 -12.62
CA ARG A 273 1.91 -20.83 -12.01
C ARG A 273 0.85 -21.24 -10.98
N ALA A 274 0.15 -20.26 -10.41
CA ALA A 274 -0.90 -20.48 -9.43
C ALA A 274 -2.31 -20.52 -10.03
N ILE A 275 -2.52 -19.87 -11.18
CA ILE A 275 -3.83 -19.85 -11.86
C ILE A 275 -4.30 -21.28 -12.15
N GLN A 276 -5.51 -21.61 -11.70
CA GLN A 276 -6.19 -22.86 -12.00
C GLN A 276 -6.94 -22.77 -13.32
N ALA A 277 -7.45 -23.91 -13.81
CA ALA A 277 -8.28 -23.95 -15.00
C ALA A 277 -9.44 -22.94 -14.90
N ILE A 278 -9.45 -21.98 -15.80
CA ILE A 278 -10.46 -20.92 -15.88
C ILE A 278 -11.77 -21.55 -16.37
N LYS A 279 -12.87 -21.26 -15.65
CA LYS A 279 -14.21 -21.79 -15.93
C LYS A 279 -15.11 -20.66 -16.39
N LEU A 280 -15.25 -20.51 -17.70
CA LEU A 280 -16.10 -19.49 -18.33
C LEU A 280 -17.03 -20.14 -19.37
N PRO A 281 -18.17 -19.49 -19.69
CA PRO A 281 -18.97 -19.84 -20.85
C PRO A 281 -18.11 -19.88 -22.13
N PHE A 282 -18.45 -20.80 -23.04
CA PHE A 282 -17.68 -21.00 -24.29
C PHE A 282 -17.49 -19.71 -25.09
N ALA A 283 -18.51 -18.87 -25.16
CA ALA A 283 -18.50 -17.60 -25.89
C ALA A 283 -17.56 -16.54 -25.29
N GLU A 284 -17.27 -16.61 -23.99
CA GLU A 284 -16.45 -15.62 -23.26
C GLU A 284 -14.97 -16.02 -23.19
N MET A 285 -14.69 -17.33 -23.28
CA MET A 285 -13.35 -17.89 -23.07
C MET A 285 -12.29 -17.26 -23.97
N ALA A 286 -12.57 -17.13 -25.27
CA ALA A 286 -11.60 -16.60 -26.24
C ALA A 286 -11.24 -15.13 -25.94
N ALA A 287 -12.24 -14.29 -25.64
CA ALA A 287 -12.04 -12.88 -25.33
C ALA A 287 -11.27 -12.68 -24.02
N PHE A 288 -11.56 -13.49 -22.99
CA PHE A 288 -10.82 -13.45 -21.73
C PHE A 288 -9.34 -13.82 -21.93
N TYR A 289 -9.05 -14.90 -22.66
CA TYR A 289 -7.66 -15.31 -22.91
C TYR A 289 -6.90 -14.31 -23.78
N ASP A 290 -7.55 -13.67 -24.75
CA ASP A 290 -6.94 -12.57 -25.51
C ASP A 290 -6.59 -11.37 -24.61
N ALA A 291 -7.53 -10.97 -23.74
CA ALA A 291 -7.30 -9.92 -22.74
C ALA A 291 -6.15 -10.25 -21.79
N TYR A 292 -6.15 -11.47 -21.24
CA TYR A 292 -5.09 -11.95 -20.34
C TYR A 292 -3.73 -11.96 -21.04
N GLN A 293 -3.67 -12.50 -22.26
CA GLN A 293 -2.44 -12.55 -23.03
C GLN A 293 -1.94 -11.15 -23.39
N ASN A 294 -2.83 -10.24 -23.80
CA ASN A 294 -2.44 -8.87 -24.14
C ASN A 294 -1.94 -8.09 -22.93
N PHE A 295 -2.60 -8.21 -21.78
CA PHE A 295 -2.10 -7.61 -20.55
C PHE A 295 -0.71 -8.16 -20.17
N SER A 296 -0.50 -9.47 -20.33
CA SER A 296 0.82 -10.07 -20.16
C SER A 296 1.86 -9.50 -21.14
N ARG A 297 1.50 -9.25 -22.40
CA ARG A 297 2.39 -8.57 -23.37
C ARG A 297 2.75 -7.16 -22.96
N ILE A 298 1.78 -6.36 -22.50
CA ILE A 298 2.01 -4.99 -22.03
C ILE A 298 3.01 -5.02 -20.87
N LEU A 299 2.78 -5.88 -19.87
CA LEU A 299 3.68 -6.03 -18.73
C LEU A 299 5.13 -6.34 -19.13
N HIS A 300 5.34 -7.20 -20.14
CA HIS A 300 6.67 -7.60 -20.60
C HIS A 300 7.29 -6.67 -21.66
N SER A 301 6.58 -5.63 -22.08
CA SER A 301 7.06 -4.68 -23.09
C SER A 301 8.20 -3.82 -22.56
N ASP A 302 9.07 -3.34 -23.46
CA ASP A 302 10.15 -2.40 -23.09
C ASP A 302 9.62 -1.07 -22.53
N GLU A 303 8.35 -0.74 -22.84
CA GLU A 303 7.65 0.42 -22.25
C GLU A 303 7.38 0.22 -20.76
N CYS A 304 7.13 -1.00 -20.28
CA CYS A 304 6.76 -1.24 -18.87
C CYS A 304 7.87 -1.90 -18.04
N LYS A 305 8.85 -2.53 -18.67
CA LYS A 305 9.84 -3.38 -18.01
C LYS A 305 11.06 -2.56 -17.61
N PHE A 306 11.29 -2.44 -16.31
CA PHE A 306 12.52 -1.93 -15.72
C PHE A 306 13.43 -3.11 -15.35
N LEU A 307 14.72 -3.01 -15.69
CA LEU A 307 15.71 -4.06 -15.43
C LEU A 307 16.75 -3.58 -14.40
N CYS A 308 17.06 -4.42 -13.42
CA CYS A 308 18.09 -4.14 -12.43
C CYS A 308 18.81 -5.40 -11.95
N THR A 309 19.98 -5.23 -11.36
CA THR A 309 20.76 -6.30 -10.72
C THR A 309 21.14 -5.85 -9.33
N LEU A 310 20.78 -6.63 -8.31
CA LEU A 310 21.18 -6.36 -6.93
C LEU A 310 22.62 -6.83 -6.69
N GLN A 311 23.40 -5.98 -6.04
CA GLN A 311 24.73 -6.30 -5.53
C GLN A 311 24.68 -6.76 -4.06
N PRO A 312 25.69 -7.48 -3.57
CA PRO A 312 25.75 -7.88 -2.17
C PRO A 312 25.61 -6.69 -1.22
N GLY A 313 24.71 -6.79 -0.24
CA GLY A 313 24.36 -5.69 0.67
C GLY A 313 23.32 -4.70 0.13
N GLU A 314 22.79 -4.93 -1.08
CA GLU A 314 21.61 -4.23 -1.58
C GLU A 314 20.34 -5.03 -1.28
N LEU A 315 19.29 -4.31 -0.89
CA LEU A 315 17.96 -4.83 -0.66
C LEU A 315 16.95 -4.04 -1.50
N MET A 316 16.00 -4.73 -2.11
CA MET A 316 14.79 -4.09 -2.64
C MET A 316 13.57 -4.44 -1.80
N ILE A 317 12.72 -3.45 -1.59
CA ILE A 317 11.40 -3.60 -0.98
C ILE A 317 10.36 -3.08 -1.97
N PHE A 318 9.30 -3.86 -2.17
CA PHE A 318 8.24 -3.46 -3.10
C PHE A 318 6.87 -3.90 -2.63
N ASN A 319 5.86 -3.15 -3.09
CA ASN A 319 4.46 -3.46 -2.92
C ASN A 319 4.09 -4.62 -3.86
N ASN A 320 3.93 -5.81 -3.28
CA ASN A 320 3.62 -7.04 -4.02
C ASN A 320 2.17 -7.06 -4.58
N GLU A 321 1.33 -6.10 -4.21
CA GLU A 321 0.01 -5.89 -4.80
C GLU A 321 0.06 -5.01 -6.06
N ARG A 322 1.21 -4.38 -6.35
CA ARG A 322 1.37 -3.42 -7.43
C ARG A 322 2.48 -3.82 -8.39
N ILE A 323 3.66 -4.13 -7.85
CA ILE A 323 4.87 -4.39 -8.63
C ILE A 323 4.94 -5.87 -8.98
N LEU A 324 4.91 -6.16 -10.28
CA LEU A 324 5.24 -7.48 -10.77
C LEU A 324 6.74 -7.61 -10.86
N HIS A 325 7.25 -8.77 -10.49
CA HIS A 325 8.68 -9.06 -10.50
C HIS A 325 8.93 -10.40 -11.18
N GLY A 326 10.13 -10.54 -11.71
CA GLY A 326 10.56 -11.72 -12.45
C GLY A 326 12.06 -11.72 -12.64
N ARG A 327 12.54 -12.72 -13.36
CA ARG A 327 13.95 -12.86 -13.72
C ARG A 327 14.04 -12.99 -15.23
N GLU A 328 14.58 -11.96 -15.86
CA GLU A 328 14.74 -11.86 -17.31
C GLU A 328 15.84 -12.79 -17.79
N VAL A 329 17.02 -12.71 -17.14
CA VAL A 329 18.20 -13.49 -17.48
C VAL A 329 18.56 -14.39 -16.29
N ALA A 330 18.72 -15.67 -16.57
CA ALA A 330 19.16 -16.65 -15.58
C ALA A 330 20.51 -16.24 -14.96
N ALA A 331 20.76 -16.66 -13.73
CA ALA A 331 22.07 -16.47 -13.12
C ALA A 331 23.02 -17.57 -13.61
N GLU A 332 24.23 -17.18 -13.99
CA GLU A 332 25.36 -18.09 -14.13
C GLU A 332 26.28 -17.91 -12.91
N GLY A 333 26.68 -19.02 -12.31
CA GLY A 333 27.42 -19.04 -11.05
C GLY A 333 26.53 -18.91 -9.80
N ALA A 334 27.18 -18.77 -8.64
CA ALA A 334 26.49 -18.70 -7.36
C ALA A 334 25.68 -17.41 -7.25
N ARG A 335 24.40 -17.52 -6.92
CA ARG A 335 23.53 -16.38 -6.59
C ARG A 335 22.70 -16.73 -5.37
N HIS A 336 22.66 -15.83 -4.41
CA HIS A 336 21.95 -16.02 -3.15
C HIS A 336 21.22 -14.74 -2.75
N LEU A 337 19.90 -14.76 -2.84
CA LEU A 337 19.05 -13.77 -2.20
C LEU A 337 18.29 -14.39 -1.03
N GLN A 338 18.05 -13.60 0.00
CA GLN A 338 17.06 -13.91 1.03
C GLN A 338 15.82 -13.05 0.84
N GLY A 339 14.65 -13.68 0.88
CA GLY A 339 13.37 -13.00 0.78
C GLY A 339 12.52 -13.13 2.02
N CYS A 340 11.70 -12.12 2.31
CA CYS A 340 10.58 -12.26 3.23
C CYS A 340 9.39 -11.43 2.78
N TYR A 341 8.30 -11.62 3.51
CA TYR A 341 7.10 -10.80 3.37
C TYR A 341 6.89 -9.93 4.59
N ALA A 342 6.24 -8.79 4.40
CA ALA A 342 5.74 -7.91 5.44
C ALA A 342 4.39 -7.33 4.96
N ASP A 343 3.76 -6.50 5.79
CA ASP A 343 2.50 -5.85 5.40
C ASP A 343 2.55 -4.32 5.39
N ILE A 344 1.92 -3.74 4.37
CA ILE A 344 2.02 -2.32 4.02
C ILE A 344 1.28 -1.42 5.01
N ASP A 345 0.34 -1.95 5.78
CA ASP A 345 -0.36 -1.22 6.84
C ASP A 345 0.61 -0.76 7.94
N SER A 346 1.55 -1.62 8.35
CA SER A 346 2.56 -1.29 9.34
C SER A 346 3.52 -0.22 8.81
N LEU A 347 3.92 -0.33 7.53
CA LEU A 347 4.71 0.69 6.85
C LEU A 347 3.98 2.04 6.82
N LYS A 348 2.70 2.05 6.42
CA LYS A 348 1.86 3.25 6.37
C LYS A 348 1.66 3.87 7.76
N SER A 349 1.48 3.05 8.79
CA SER A 349 1.38 3.48 10.18
C SER A 349 2.65 4.18 10.65
N THR A 350 3.82 3.56 10.43
CA THR A 350 5.11 4.15 10.79
C THR A 350 5.34 5.46 10.03
N LEU A 351 5.02 5.51 8.73
CA LEU A 351 5.14 6.72 7.92
C LEU A 351 4.24 7.85 8.44
N ALA A 352 2.96 7.57 8.74
CA ALA A 352 2.03 8.57 9.26
C ALA A 352 2.54 9.17 10.59
N VAL A 353 3.07 8.35 11.50
CA VAL A 353 3.68 8.82 12.75
C VAL A 353 4.89 9.74 12.50
N LEU A 354 5.69 9.46 11.47
CA LEU A 354 6.84 10.29 11.11
C LEU A 354 6.40 11.62 10.47
N GLU A 355 5.35 11.60 9.64
CA GLU A 355 4.78 12.78 8.99
C GLU A 355 4.18 13.74 10.02
N THR A 356 3.32 13.27 10.94
CA THR A 356 2.75 14.10 12.01
C THR A 356 3.81 14.76 12.88
N LYS A 357 4.89 14.04 13.22
CA LYS A 357 6.01 14.60 14.00
C LYS A 357 6.80 15.63 13.21
N PHE A 358 6.85 15.52 11.89
CA PHE A 358 7.55 16.47 11.03
C PHE A 358 6.75 17.76 10.87
N GLU A 359 5.43 17.65 10.67
CA GLU A 359 4.51 18.79 10.60
C GLU A 359 4.54 19.61 11.91
N ALA A 360 4.46 18.95 13.07
CA ALA A 360 4.58 19.62 14.36
C ALA A 360 5.92 20.36 14.56
N LYS A 361 7.03 19.82 14.00
CA LYS A 361 8.34 20.50 14.01
C LYS A 361 8.37 21.74 13.10
N LEU A 362 7.63 21.74 11.98
CA LEU A 362 7.54 22.88 11.08
C LEU A 362 6.69 24.00 11.69
N GLU A 363 5.58 23.66 12.33
CA GLU A 363 4.71 24.62 13.01
C GLU A 363 5.44 25.33 14.16
N THR A 364 6.14 24.58 15.01
CA THR A 364 6.95 25.13 16.10
C THR A 364 8.09 26.03 15.62
N LYS A 365 8.74 25.70 14.49
CA LYS A 365 9.75 26.59 13.86
C LYS A 365 9.13 27.86 13.27
N SER A 366 7.92 27.77 12.70
CA SER A 366 7.23 28.93 12.12
C SER A 366 6.78 29.95 13.19
N GLN A 367 6.40 29.48 14.38
CA GLN A 367 6.02 30.33 15.51
C GLN A 367 7.23 30.96 16.23
N GLY A 368 8.42 30.35 16.12
CA GLY A 368 9.67 30.85 16.73
C GLY A 368 10.36 31.99 15.98
N ASN A 369 9.89 32.39 14.79
CA ASN A 369 10.51 33.42 13.95
C ASN A 369 9.83 34.79 14.01
N VAL A 370 8.99 35.06 15.02
CA VAL A 370 8.51 36.43 15.29
C VAL A 370 9.58 37.18 16.09
N GLU A 371 10.62 37.66 15.39
CA GLU A 371 11.47 38.73 15.93
C GLU A 371 10.64 40.02 15.96
N ILE A 372 10.25 40.43 17.16
CA ILE A 372 9.73 41.76 17.44
C ILE A 372 10.89 42.74 17.20
N LYS A 373 10.79 43.55 16.13
CA LYS A 373 11.60 44.75 15.97
C LYS A 373 11.06 45.90 16.80
#